data_AF-A0AAN5Q4B4-F1
#
_entry.id   AF-A0AAN5Q4B4-F1
#
_cell.length_a   1.000
_cell.length_b   1.000
_cell.length_c   1.000
_cell.angle_alpha   90.00
_cell.angle_beta   90.00
_cell.angle_gamma   90.00
#
_symmetry.space_group_name_H-M   'P 1'
#
loop_
_entity.id
_entity.type
_entity.pdbx_description
1 polymer ?
#
loop_
_entity_poly.entity_id
_entity_poly.type
_entity_poly.pdbx_seq_one_letter_code
_entity_poly.pdbx_strand_id
1 'polypeptide(L)'
;MKLVFNNEVLAVIDDFLEQTSFEKIWNFIQTEKFKFVHSSKWVNAFSLEDGSPLWGNVTISHPRPEACTTEQIYPTNTTIDLFINELIARSSDYSHLIGLKDRDWDFFYARPYLYPRGSGLSWHTDGKYKISGAYVYYCHPNWDINWGAELLINPSPQLDFD
;
A
#
# COMPACT_ATOMS: atom_id res chain seq x y z
N MET A 1 -14.89 10.91 3.43
CA MET A 1 -14.21 9.99 4.37
C MET A 1 -15.16 9.49 5.43
N LYS A 2 -15.21 8.17 5.60
CA LYS A 2 -16.09 7.47 6.54
C LYS A 2 -15.36 6.27 7.12
N LEU A 3 -15.14 6.25 8.43
CA LEU A 3 -14.61 5.09 9.13
C LEU A 3 -15.69 4.00 9.19
N VAL A 4 -15.44 2.85 8.57
CA VAL A 4 -16.39 1.74 8.45
C VAL A 4 -16.11 0.66 9.48
N PHE A 5 -14.83 0.40 9.73
CA PHE A 5 -14.38 -0.61 10.66
C PHE A 5 -13.09 -0.14 11.34
N ASN A 6 -12.94 -0.40 12.63
CA ASN A 6 -11.73 -0.09 13.38
C ASN A 6 -11.63 -1.03 14.58
N ASN A 7 -10.50 -1.72 14.71
CA ASN A 7 -10.15 -2.51 15.88
C ASN A 7 -8.63 -2.48 16.10
N GLU A 8 -8.11 -3.37 16.93
CA GLU A 8 -6.67 -3.49 17.23
C GLU A 8 -5.84 -4.09 16.09
N VAL A 9 -6.46 -4.62 15.02
CA VAL A 9 -5.78 -5.31 13.92
C VAL A 9 -5.81 -4.48 12.63
N LEU A 10 -6.93 -3.81 12.34
CA LEU A 10 -7.10 -3.04 11.12
C LEU A 10 -8.14 -1.92 11.24
N ALA A 11 -8.08 -0.98 10.30
CA ALA A 11 -9.12 0.00 10.05
C ALA A 11 -9.52 -0.01 8.56
N VAL A 12 -10.81 0.19 8.29
CA VAL A 12 -11.36 0.33 6.94
C VAL A 12 -12.03 1.69 6.82
N ILE A 13 -11.62 2.45 5.81
CA ILE A 13 -12.05 3.83 5.61
C ILE A 13 -12.59 3.96 4.18
N ASP A 14 -13.89 4.20 4.06
CA ASP A 14 -14.51 4.56 2.79
C ASP A 14 -14.27 6.04 2.49
N ASP A 15 -14.27 6.39 1.21
CA ASP A 15 -14.11 7.77 0.74
C ASP A 15 -12.88 8.48 1.33
N PHE A 16 -11.76 7.76 1.46
CA PHE A 16 -10.52 8.25 2.08
C PHE A 16 -10.04 9.56 1.43
N LEU A 17 -10.09 9.62 0.09
CA LEU A 17 -9.93 10.85 -0.66
C LEU A 17 -11.30 11.42 -1.06
N GLU A 18 -11.40 12.74 -1.16
CA GLU A 18 -12.52 13.37 -1.83
C GLU A 18 -12.63 12.88 -3.29
N GLN A 19 -13.86 12.80 -3.80
CA GLN A 19 -14.16 12.25 -5.12
C GLN A 19 -13.28 12.85 -6.24
N THR A 20 -13.05 14.16 -6.22
CA THR A 20 -12.21 14.83 -7.23
C THR A 20 -10.73 14.44 -7.15
N SER A 21 -10.22 14.17 -5.94
CA SER A 21 -8.86 13.66 -5.72
C SER A 21 -8.75 12.18 -6.08
N PHE A 22 -9.77 11.38 -5.77
CA PHE A 22 -9.87 9.98 -6.18
C PHE A 22 -9.80 9.85 -7.72
N GLU A 23 -10.60 10.62 -8.45
CA GLU A 23 -10.62 10.59 -9.92
C GLU A 23 -9.27 10.97 -10.54
N LYS A 24 -8.57 11.95 -9.94
CA LYS A 24 -7.21 12.30 -10.36
C LYS A 24 -6.24 11.15 -10.14
N ILE A 25 -6.27 10.51 -8.97
CA ILE A 25 -5.42 9.35 -8.66
C ILE A 25 -5.73 8.20 -9.63
N TRP A 26 -7.00 7.90 -9.89
CA TRP A 26 -7.39 6.87 -10.85
C TRP A 26 -6.82 7.15 -12.26
N ASN A 27 -6.94 8.38 -12.76
CA ASN A 27 -6.37 8.77 -14.04
C ASN A 27 -4.84 8.68 -14.05
N PHE A 28 -4.19 9.07 -12.95
CA PHE A 28 -2.74 8.97 -12.79
C PHE A 28 -2.29 7.50 -12.90
N ILE A 29 -2.93 6.60 -12.16
CA ILE A 29 -2.62 5.16 -12.17
C ILE A 29 -2.78 4.55 -13.56
N GLN A 30 -3.77 4.96 -14.35
CA GLN A 30 -3.94 4.46 -15.73
C GLN A 30 -2.79 4.85 -16.68
N THR A 31 -2.00 5.87 -16.34
CA THR A 31 -0.86 6.33 -17.16
C THR A 31 0.50 5.86 -16.63
N GLU A 32 0.52 5.20 -15.47
CA GLU A 32 1.76 4.73 -14.86
C GLU A 32 2.40 3.60 -15.67
N LYS A 33 3.74 3.55 -15.63
CA LYS A 33 4.51 2.49 -16.30
C LYS A 33 4.66 1.30 -15.37
N PHE A 34 3.82 0.29 -15.59
CA PHE A 34 3.89 -0.97 -14.87
C PHE A 34 4.88 -1.95 -15.52
N LYS A 35 5.50 -2.79 -14.69
CA LYS A 35 6.30 -3.95 -15.11
C LYS A 35 5.99 -5.15 -14.22
N PHE A 36 6.16 -6.36 -14.74
CA PHE A 36 6.01 -7.57 -13.94
C PHE A 36 6.98 -7.58 -12.75
N VAL A 37 6.52 -8.07 -11.60
CA VAL A 37 7.33 -8.09 -10.36
C VAL A 37 8.65 -8.86 -10.53
N HIS A 38 8.68 -9.90 -11.36
CA HIS A 38 9.87 -10.71 -11.64
C HIS A 38 10.67 -10.28 -12.88
N SER A 39 10.37 -9.13 -13.50
CA SER A 39 10.96 -8.77 -14.80
C SER A 39 12.47 -8.57 -14.78
N SER A 40 13.05 -8.23 -13.62
CA SER A 40 14.50 -7.96 -13.49
C SER A 40 15.22 -8.97 -12.58
N LYS A 41 14.54 -9.44 -11.54
CA LYS A 41 15.05 -10.44 -10.60
C LYS A 41 13.88 -11.11 -9.88
N TRP A 42 14.15 -12.26 -9.28
CA TRP A 42 13.20 -12.91 -8.40
C TRP A 42 12.89 -12.02 -7.17
N VAL A 43 11.61 -11.98 -6.77
CA VAL A 43 11.11 -11.16 -5.66
C VAL A 43 10.40 -12.11 -4.70
N ASN A 44 11.05 -12.43 -3.57
CA ASN A 44 10.59 -13.47 -2.63
C ASN A 44 9.19 -13.23 -2.04
N ALA A 45 8.68 -11.99 -2.10
CA ALA A 45 7.33 -11.69 -1.64
C ALA A 45 6.26 -12.38 -2.50
N PHE A 46 6.54 -12.67 -3.78
CA PHE A 46 5.61 -13.31 -4.70
C PHE A 46 6.06 -14.74 -4.97
N SER A 47 5.16 -15.69 -4.75
CA SER A 47 5.35 -17.10 -5.07
C SER A 47 5.09 -17.39 -6.56
N LEU A 48 5.39 -18.61 -7.01
CA LEU A 48 5.05 -19.06 -8.37
C LEU A 48 3.52 -19.16 -8.59
N GLU A 49 2.75 -19.35 -7.52
CA GLU A 49 1.30 -19.51 -7.57
C GLU A 49 0.56 -18.17 -7.55
N ASP A 50 1.28 -17.07 -7.25
CA ASP A 50 0.74 -15.71 -7.21
C ASP A 50 0.54 -15.09 -8.60
N GLY A 51 0.79 -15.85 -9.67
CA GLY A 51 0.60 -15.44 -11.05
C GLY A 51 1.64 -14.43 -11.51
N SER A 52 1.21 -13.36 -12.18
CA SER A 52 2.11 -12.35 -12.75
C SER A 52 1.63 -10.93 -12.45
N PRO A 53 1.67 -10.50 -11.18
CA PRO A 53 1.32 -9.14 -10.81
C PRO A 53 2.34 -8.15 -11.38
N LEU A 54 1.90 -6.90 -11.50
CA LEU A 54 2.72 -5.79 -11.94
C LEU A 54 2.83 -4.74 -10.85
N TRP A 55 3.92 -3.98 -10.88
CA TRP A 55 4.15 -2.84 -10.00
C TRP A 55 4.62 -1.60 -10.78
N GLY A 56 4.29 -0.43 -10.26
CA GLY A 56 4.83 0.84 -10.77
C GLY A 56 6.05 1.31 -9.97
N ASN A 57 6.35 2.60 -10.13
CA ASN A 57 7.42 3.25 -9.37
C ASN A 57 7.01 3.41 -7.90
N VAL A 58 8.02 3.58 -7.03
CA VAL A 58 7.80 3.76 -5.60
C VAL A 58 8.06 5.21 -5.22
N THR A 59 7.11 5.84 -4.54
CA THR A 59 7.28 7.17 -3.95
C THR A 59 7.44 7.03 -2.44
N ILE A 60 8.39 7.75 -1.84
CA ILE A 60 8.61 7.77 -0.38
C ILE A 60 8.04 9.04 0.23
N SER A 61 7.41 8.95 1.39
CA SER A 61 6.73 10.06 2.06
C SER A 61 7.66 11.11 2.67
N HIS A 62 8.84 10.71 3.14
CA HIS A 62 9.80 11.58 3.83
C HIS A 62 11.23 11.28 3.39
N PRO A 63 12.13 12.28 3.33
CA PRO A 63 13.55 12.05 3.13
C PRO A 63 14.11 11.12 4.21
N ARG A 64 15.10 10.31 3.83
CA ARG A 64 15.81 9.42 4.76
C ARG A 64 17.31 9.64 4.67
N PRO A 65 18.09 9.38 5.73
CA PRO A 65 19.55 9.56 5.72
C PRO A 65 20.27 8.60 4.75
N GLU A 66 19.74 7.39 4.60
CA GLU A 66 20.34 6.36 3.75
C GLU A 66 19.98 6.56 2.27
N ALA A 67 20.95 6.37 1.38
CA ALA A 67 20.69 6.40 -0.06
C ALA A 67 19.53 5.44 -0.41
N CYS A 68 18.46 5.96 -1.02
CA CYS A 68 17.38 5.13 -1.54
C CYS A 68 17.60 4.87 -3.03
N THR A 69 17.22 3.68 -3.48
CA THR A 69 17.22 3.35 -4.91
C THR A 69 16.07 3.98 -5.67
N THR A 70 15.12 4.63 -4.98
CA THR A 70 14.06 5.41 -5.62
C THR A 70 14.39 6.89 -5.62
N GLU A 71 14.09 7.54 -6.74
CA GLU A 71 14.31 8.96 -6.96
C GLU A 71 13.07 9.80 -6.60
N GLN A 72 11.93 9.16 -6.34
CA GLN A 72 10.68 9.85 -6.04
C GLN A 72 10.47 9.96 -4.52
N ILE A 73 10.77 11.14 -3.99
CA ILE A 73 10.51 11.51 -2.59
C ILE A 73 9.46 12.63 -2.61
N TYR A 74 8.42 12.50 -1.80
CA TYR A 74 7.39 13.52 -1.61
C TYR A 74 8.00 14.82 -1.05
N PRO A 75 7.55 15.99 -1.52
CA PRO A 75 6.59 16.21 -2.60
C PRO A 75 7.19 15.94 -3.99
N THR A 76 6.44 15.26 -4.85
CA THR A 76 6.85 14.90 -6.21
C THR A 76 6.35 15.89 -7.28
N ASN A 77 5.44 16.80 -6.91
CA ASN A 77 4.65 17.63 -7.83
C ASN A 77 3.85 16.80 -8.86
N THR A 78 3.47 15.58 -8.48
CA THR A 78 2.59 14.72 -9.27
C THR A 78 1.31 14.40 -8.50
N THR A 79 0.34 13.76 -9.15
CA THR A 79 -0.96 13.44 -8.55
C THR A 79 -0.85 12.57 -7.31
N ILE A 80 0.19 11.74 -7.17
CA ILE A 80 0.39 10.87 -5.99
C ILE A 80 0.53 11.67 -4.69
N ASP A 81 0.95 12.94 -4.77
CA ASP A 81 1.10 13.82 -3.61
C ASP A 81 -0.25 14.04 -2.90
N LEU A 82 -1.39 13.97 -3.62
CA LEU A 82 -2.72 14.07 -3.01
C LEU A 82 -2.98 12.94 -2.00
N PHE A 83 -2.60 11.71 -2.38
CA PHE A 83 -2.73 10.54 -1.51
C PHE A 83 -1.75 10.61 -0.34
N ILE A 84 -0.48 10.92 -0.61
CA ILE A 84 0.56 10.98 0.42
C ILE A 84 0.23 12.06 1.45
N ASN A 85 -0.23 13.23 1.02
CA ASN A 85 -0.61 14.32 1.90
C ASN A 85 -1.76 13.92 2.84
N GLU A 86 -2.82 13.28 2.32
CA GLU A 86 -3.93 12.81 3.17
C GLU A 86 -3.46 11.73 4.15
N LEU A 87 -2.64 10.78 3.70
CA LEU A 87 -2.13 9.73 4.59
C LEU A 87 -1.25 10.28 5.71
N ILE A 88 -0.40 11.28 5.42
CA ILE A 88 0.37 11.99 6.45
C ILE A 88 -0.58 12.66 7.45
N ALA A 89 -1.55 13.42 6.96
CA ALA A 89 -2.49 14.20 7.78
C ALA A 89 -3.32 13.33 8.74
N ARG A 90 -3.58 12.08 8.37
CA ARG A 90 -4.41 11.13 9.14
C ARG A 90 -3.62 10.09 9.92
N SER A 91 -2.32 9.93 9.66
CA SER A 91 -1.52 8.85 10.23
C SER A 91 -1.60 8.77 11.77
N SER A 92 -1.64 9.91 12.46
CA SER A 92 -1.76 9.96 13.93
C SER A 92 -3.07 9.40 14.47
N ASP A 93 -4.16 9.48 13.69
CA ASP A 93 -5.49 9.00 14.08
C ASP A 93 -5.53 7.46 14.19
N TYR A 94 -4.56 6.78 13.56
CA TYR A 94 -4.43 5.32 13.52
C TYR A 94 -3.15 4.82 14.20
N SER A 95 -2.61 5.62 15.13
CA SER A 95 -1.37 5.30 15.84
C SER A 95 -1.43 4.01 16.67
N HIS A 96 -2.62 3.52 17.02
CA HIS A 96 -2.78 2.20 17.64
C HIS A 96 -2.47 1.04 16.68
N LEU A 97 -2.60 1.25 15.37
CA LEU A 97 -2.29 0.26 14.33
C LEU A 97 -0.87 0.39 13.79
N ILE A 98 -0.43 1.62 13.56
CA ILE A 98 0.82 1.89 12.81
C ILE A 98 1.91 2.55 13.66
N GLY A 99 1.63 2.88 14.93
CA GLY A 99 2.53 3.66 15.77
C GLY A 99 2.58 5.16 15.40
N LEU A 100 3.49 5.88 16.04
CA LEU A 100 3.71 7.32 15.85
C LEU A 100 4.94 7.57 14.98
N LYS A 101 4.84 8.55 14.09
CA LYS A 101 5.98 9.06 13.32
C LYS A 101 7.09 9.55 14.24
N ASP A 102 8.34 9.33 13.85
CA ASP A 102 9.57 9.72 14.57
C ASP A 102 9.76 8.99 15.92
N ARG A 103 8.92 7.99 16.19
CA ARG A 103 9.05 7.06 17.32
C ARG A 103 9.06 5.61 16.86
N ASP A 104 8.03 5.23 16.12
CA ASP A 104 7.78 3.85 15.69
C ASP A 104 8.09 3.66 14.19
N TRP A 105 8.02 4.74 13.40
CA TRP A 105 8.37 4.73 11.98
C TRP A 105 8.89 6.09 11.48
N ASP A 106 9.77 6.07 10.49
CA ASP A 106 10.41 7.28 9.91
C ASP A 106 9.71 7.75 8.63
N PHE A 107 9.35 6.80 7.75
CA PHE A 107 8.73 7.04 6.46
C PHE A 107 7.80 5.88 6.08
N PHE A 108 6.90 6.13 5.14
CA PHE A 108 6.21 5.08 4.39
C PHE A 108 6.53 5.22 2.90
N TYR A 109 6.25 4.17 2.15
CA TYR A 109 6.35 4.20 0.70
C TYR A 109 4.99 3.88 0.07
N ALA A 110 4.71 4.48 -1.08
CA ALA A 110 3.56 4.22 -1.92
C ALA A 110 4.05 3.57 -3.21
N ARG A 111 3.52 2.38 -3.51
CA ARG A 111 3.79 1.65 -4.74
C ARG A 111 2.47 1.15 -5.32
N PRO A 112 2.11 1.53 -6.55
CA PRO A 112 0.92 0.98 -7.17
C PRO A 112 1.20 -0.44 -7.64
N TYR A 113 0.22 -1.31 -7.43
CA TYR A 113 0.20 -2.68 -7.92
C TYR A 113 -1.00 -2.88 -8.84
N LEU A 114 -0.81 -3.72 -9.84
CA LEU A 114 -1.87 -4.18 -10.72
C LEU A 114 -1.87 -5.72 -10.71
N TYR A 115 -3.03 -6.30 -10.43
CA TYR A 115 -3.21 -7.75 -10.35
C TYR A 115 -4.09 -8.22 -11.53
N PRO A 116 -3.50 -8.72 -12.62
CA PRO A 116 -4.25 -9.36 -13.69
C PRO A 116 -5.01 -10.60 -13.22
N ARG A 117 -5.95 -11.08 -14.04
CA ARG A 117 -6.66 -12.34 -13.76
C ARG A 117 -5.68 -13.47 -13.46
N GLY A 118 -5.95 -14.19 -12.36
CA GLY A 118 -5.12 -15.31 -11.91
C GLY A 118 -3.85 -14.90 -11.19
N SER A 119 -3.70 -13.62 -10.84
CA SER A 119 -2.67 -13.17 -9.91
C SER A 119 -3.25 -12.85 -8.55
N GLY A 120 -2.38 -12.88 -7.54
CA GLY A 120 -2.71 -12.60 -6.16
C GLY A 120 -1.45 -12.45 -5.33
N LEU A 121 -1.58 -12.62 -4.04
CA LEU A 121 -0.47 -12.64 -3.12
C LEU A 121 -0.76 -13.63 -2.01
N SER A 122 0.07 -14.66 -1.91
CA SER A 122 -0.04 -15.74 -0.93
C SER A 122 0.04 -15.20 0.50
N TRP A 123 -0.43 -15.98 1.47
CA TRP A 123 -0.34 -15.63 2.89
C TRP A 123 1.10 -15.25 3.29
N HIS A 124 1.27 -14.06 3.84
CA HIS A 124 2.57 -13.53 4.24
C HIS A 124 2.41 -12.50 5.36
N THR A 125 3.54 -11.99 5.85
CA THR A 125 3.60 -10.79 6.69
C THR A 125 4.48 -9.74 6.00
N ASP A 126 4.05 -8.48 6.01
CA ASP A 126 4.65 -7.40 5.19
C ASP A 126 6.12 -7.10 5.50
N GLY A 127 6.61 -7.48 6.67
CA GLY A 127 8.01 -7.30 7.02
C GLY A 127 8.24 -7.49 8.51
N LYS A 128 8.53 -8.73 8.92
CA LYS A 128 8.83 -9.09 10.31
C LYS A 128 9.89 -8.15 10.88
N TYR A 129 9.52 -7.40 11.94
CA TYR A 129 10.36 -6.49 12.72
C TYR A 129 10.91 -5.23 12.01
N LYS A 130 10.46 -4.90 10.80
CA LYS A 130 10.93 -3.70 10.06
C LYS A 130 9.83 -2.73 9.65
N ILE A 131 8.58 -3.14 9.82
CA ILE A 131 7.40 -2.38 9.40
C ILE A 131 6.49 -2.22 10.61
N SER A 132 6.16 -0.98 10.94
CA SER A 132 5.26 -0.64 12.05
C SER A 132 3.78 -0.82 11.68
N GLY A 133 3.46 -0.77 10.40
CA GLY A 133 2.12 -1.02 9.88
C GLY A 133 2.10 -1.00 8.35
N ALA A 134 1.01 -1.51 7.78
CA ALA A 134 0.79 -1.58 6.35
C ALA A 134 -0.53 -0.92 5.96
N TYR A 135 -0.66 -0.56 4.69
CA TYR A 135 -1.91 -0.02 4.14
C TYR A 135 -2.10 -0.53 2.71
N VAL A 136 -3.38 -0.57 2.30
CA VAL A 136 -3.78 -0.79 0.92
C VAL A 136 -4.79 0.28 0.56
N TYR A 137 -4.55 0.98 -0.54
CA TYR A 137 -5.48 1.94 -1.10
C TYR A 137 -6.05 1.40 -2.42
N TYR A 138 -7.34 1.08 -2.43
CA TYR A 138 -8.04 0.63 -3.63
C TYR A 138 -8.43 1.84 -4.49
N CYS A 139 -7.89 1.91 -5.70
CA CYS A 139 -8.14 3.00 -6.65
C CYS A 139 -9.09 2.63 -7.80
N HIS A 140 -9.69 1.43 -7.77
CA HIS A 140 -10.68 1.03 -8.77
C HIS A 140 -12.01 1.75 -8.52
N PRO A 141 -12.63 2.39 -9.54
CA PRO A 141 -13.88 3.14 -9.37
C PRO A 141 -15.09 2.24 -9.08
N ASN A 142 -15.00 0.96 -9.45
CA ASN A 142 -16.01 -0.05 -9.17
C ASN A 142 -15.34 -1.39 -8.92
N TRP A 143 -15.98 -2.21 -8.09
CA TRP A 143 -15.55 -3.57 -7.79
C TRP A 143 -16.73 -4.53 -7.93
N ASP A 144 -16.49 -5.68 -8.51
CA ASP A 144 -17.45 -6.78 -8.57
C ASP A 144 -16.86 -7.97 -7.80
N ILE A 145 -17.64 -8.55 -6.90
CA ILE A 145 -17.21 -9.69 -6.07
C ILE A 145 -16.79 -10.91 -6.92
N ASN A 146 -17.30 -11.03 -8.15
CA ASN A 146 -16.92 -12.11 -9.05
C ASN A 146 -15.51 -11.95 -9.63
N TRP A 147 -14.84 -10.81 -9.40
CA TRP A 147 -13.46 -10.59 -9.80
C TRP A 147 -12.44 -11.21 -8.83
N GLY A 148 -12.87 -11.55 -7.59
CA GLY A 148 -12.00 -12.06 -6.52
C GLY A 148 -11.08 -10.96 -5.97
N ALA A 149 -9.87 -11.29 -5.53
CA ALA A 149 -8.82 -10.38 -5.06
C ALA A 149 -9.15 -9.56 -3.80
N GLU A 150 -10.00 -10.10 -2.93
CA GLU A 150 -10.26 -9.56 -1.61
C GLU A 150 -9.01 -9.61 -0.73
N LEU A 151 -8.81 -8.59 0.12
CA LEU A 151 -7.83 -8.67 1.20
C LEU A 151 -8.37 -9.59 2.30
N LEU A 152 -7.63 -10.67 2.56
CA LEU A 152 -7.90 -11.59 3.65
C LEU A 152 -6.89 -11.34 4.77
N ILE A 153 -7.39 -11.16 5.99
CA ILE A 153 -6.56 -10.90 7.18
C ILE A 153 -6.80 -12.03 8.17
N ASN A 154 -5.72 -12.65 8.63
CA ASN A 154 -5.77 -13.51 9.81
C ASN A 154 -5.57 -12.62 11.05
N PRO A 155 -6.61 -12.42 11.89
CA PRO A 155 -6.51 -11.53 13.05
C PRO A 155 -5.72 -12.15 14.21
N SER A 156 -5.35 -13.43 14.11
CA SER A 156 -4.62 -14.12 15.16
C SER A 156 -3.16 -13.68 15.14
N PRO A 157 -2.57 -13.33 16.30
CA PRO A 157 -1.14 -13.05 16.37
C PRO A 157 -0.35 -14.23 15.82
N GLN A 158 0.65 -13.95 14.98
CA GLN A 158 1.57 -14.99 14.55
C GLN A 158 2.36 -15.44 15.78
N LEU A 159 2.15 -16.69 16.19
CA LEU A 159 2.99 -17.31 17.18
C LEU A 159 4.37 -17.52 16.53
N ASP A 160 5.40 -16.97 17.15
CA ASP A 160 6.77 -17.35 16.81
C ASP A 160 6.88 -18.86 17.14
N PHE A 161 7.15 -19.67 16.12
CA PHE A 161 7.55 -21.05 16.35
C PHE A 161 9.02 -21.00 16.80
N ASP A 162 9.29 -21.53 18.00
CA ASP A 162 10.63 -21.72 18.55
C ASP A 162 11.55 -22.52 17.61
#